data_AF-A0A1B6JV07-F1
#
_entry.id   AF-A0A1B6JV07-F1
#
_cell.length_a   1.000
_cell.length_b   1.000
_cell.length_c   1.000
_cell.angle_alpha   90.00
_cell.angle_beta   90.00
_cell.angle_gamma   90.00
#
_symmetry.space_group_name_H-M   'P 1'
#
loop_
_entity.id
_entity.type
_entity.pdbx_description
1 polymer ?
#
loop_
_entity_poly.entity_id
_entity_poly.type
_entity_poly.pdbx_seq_one_letter_code
_entity_poly.pdbx_strand_id
1 'polypeptide(L)'
;LRVTATDNDTGVNSAVRYALDHNSGNASEYFHVDPEDGSVYLKRSLDHEVRDCHHLVIVARDTGTPSLSTSVHVWITVGDMNDNAPRFEQTSYTCWLSEEATRGQLVTLVTASDPDTGPLQYSIAAGNQHHTFHIDPDAGILTVVNLHKLTELQTHTLNISVSDGVYTSFCRVRVEMVSANRNSPVMERHQYDAKVGENLPAGR
;
A
#
# COMPACT_ATOMS: atom_id res chain seq x y z
N LEU A 1 17.56 21.94 -12.09
CA LEU A 1 17.74 21.57 -13.52
C LEU A 1 17.93 22.87 -14.30
N ARG A 2 18.73 22.88 -15.38
CA ARG A 2 18.89 24.05 -16.25
C ARG A 2 18.85 23.62 -17.72
N VAL A 3 18.12 24.36 -18.53
CA VAL A 3 18.04 24.18 -19.99
C VAL A 3 18.78 25.33 -20.66
N THR A 4 19.48 25.03 -21.76
CA THR A 4 20.28 26.02 -22.50
C THR A 4 19.99 25.94 -23.99
N ALA A 5 19.87 27.10 -24.63
CA ALA A 5 19.81 27.27 -26.06
C ALA A 5 20.80 28.35 -26.51
N THR A 6 21.29 28.24 -27.74
CA THR A 6 22.27 29.16 -28.32
C THR A 6 21.75 29.71 -29.64
N ASP A 7 21.94 31.02 -29.84
CA ASP A 7 21.62 31.72 -31.08
C ASP A 7 22.91 32.33 -31.66
N ASN A 8 23.11 32.16 -32.97
CA ASN A 8 24.33 32.58 -33.68
C ASN A 8 24.25 34.01 -34.22
N ASP A 9 23.15 34.72 -34.01
CA ASP A 9 22.99 36.11 -34.40
C ASP A 9 23.81 37.06 -33.49
N THR A 10 23.63 38.37 -33.67
CA THR A 10 24.33 39.39 -32.86
C THR A 10 23.35 40.36 -32.22
N GLY A 11 23.72 40.94 -31.08
CA GLY A 11 22.93 41.95 -30.39
C GLY A 11 21.63 41.37 -29.82
N VAL A 12 20.51 42.06 -30.04
CA VAL A 12 19.19 41.63 -29.52
C VAL A 12 18.70 40.34 -30.20
N ASN A 13 19.12 40.08 -31.43
CA ASN A 13 18.70 38.88 -32.15
C ASN A 13 19.31 37.60 -31.55
N SER A 14 20.43 37.69 -30.81
CA SER A 14 20.99 36.54 -30.10
C SER A 14 20.50 36.39 -28.66
N ALA A 15 19.67 37.31 -28.18
CA ALA A 15 19.14 37.26 -26.82
C ALA A 15 18.00 36.24 -26.77
N VAL A 16 18.21 35.17 -26.01
CA VAL A 16 17.24 34.06 -25.86
C VAL A 16 16.46 34.20 -24.58
N ARG A 17 15.15 34.04 -24.65
CA ARG A 17 14.26 33.93 -23.48
C ARG A 17 13.58 32.58 -23.41
N TYR A 18 13.50 32.06 -22.19
CA TYR A 18 12.90 30.76 -21.89
C TYR A 18 11.50 30.90 -21.33
N ALA A 19 10.62 29.96 -21.67
CA ALA A 19 9.30 29.85 -21.08
C ALA A 19 8.81 28.40 -21.10
N LEU A 20 7.91 28.07 -20.17
CA LEU A 20 7.10 26.86 -20.27
C LEU A 20 6.06 27.04 -21.37
N ASP A 21 5.94 26.06 -22.26
CA ASP A 21 4.88 26.04 -23.27
C ASP A 21 3.51 25.88 -22.61
N HIS A 22 2.50 26.52 -23.18
CA HIS A 22 1.12 26.44 -22.70
C HIS A 22 0.56 25.01 -22.78
N ASN A 23 1.11 24.16 -23.65
CA ASN A 23 0.71 22.76 -23.79
C ASN A 23 1.31 21.84 -22.71
N SER A 24 2.10 22.37 -21.76
CA SER A 24 2.69 21.59 -20.66
C SER A 24 1.66 21.17 -19.59
N GLY A 25 0.35 21.30 -19.86
CA GLY A 25 -0.73 20.91 -18.97
C GLY A 25 -0.60 21.52 -17.56
N ASN A 26 -0.73 20.68 -16.54
CA ASN A 26 -0.58 21.09 -15.14
C ASN A 26 0.88 21.29 -14.70
N ALA A 27 1.89 21.05 -15.54
CA ALA A 27 3.29 21.28 -15.15
C ALA A 27 3.55 22.75 -14.81
N SER A 28 2.79 23.68 -15.38
CA SER A 28 2.85 25.11 -15.04
C SER A 28 2.44 25.44 -13.59
N GLU A 29 1.72 24.54 -12.91
CA GLU A 29 1.39 24.67 -11.50
C GLU A 29 2.55 24.30 -10.58
N TYR A 30 3.37 23.33 -11.00
CA TYR A 30 4.45 22.75 -10.22
C TYR A 30 5.82 23.32 -10.55
N PHE A 31 6.04 23.81 -11.78
CA PHE A 31 7.35 24.23 -12.26
C PHE A 31 7.34 25.68 -12.77
N HIS A 32 8.46 26.35 -12.56
CA HIS A 32 8.79 27.65 -13.12
C HIS A 32 10.10 27.55 -13.89
N VAL A 33 10.18 28.21 -15.04
CA VAL A 33 11.43 28.36 -15.79
C VAL A 33 11.80 29.83 -15.73
N ASP A 34 13.01 30.11 -15.24
CA ASP A 34 13.56 31.46 -15.27
C ASP A 34 13.82 31.88 -16.72
N PRO A 35 13.26 33.03 -17.15
CA PRO A 35 13.28 33.44 -18.54
C PRO A 35 14.66 33.90 -19.02
N GLU A 36 15.59 34.23 -18.12
CA GLU A 36 16.89 34.79 -18.48
C GLU A 36 17.98 33.71 -18.54
N ASP A 37 17.97 32.74 -17.61
CA ASP A 37 19.03 31.73 -17.53
C ASP A 37 18.60 30.29 -17.88
N GLY A 38 17.29 30.04 -18.02
CA GLY A 38 16.72 28.73 -18.34
C GLY A 38 16.70 27.74 -17.17
N SER A 39 16.92 28.21 -15.93
CA SER A 39 16.86 27.39 -14.73
C SER A 39 15.42 27.01 -14.40
N VAL A 40 15.20 25.73 -14.08
CA VAL A 40 13.89 25.18 -13.75
C VAL A 40 13.79 24.97 -12.24
N TYR A 41 12.78 25.57 -11.64
CA TYR A 41 12.50 25.57 -10.20
C TYR A 41 11.12 24.98 -9.91
N LEU A 42 10.97 24.43 -8.70
CA LEU A 42 9.68 24.02 -8.16
C LEU A 42 8.92 25.22 -7.62
N LYS A 43 7.66 25.36 -8.01
CA LYS A 43 6.68 26.28 -7.43
C LYS A 43 5.93 25.67 -6.25
N ARG A 44 5.81 24.34 -6.25
CA ARG A 44 5.11 23.54 -5.24
C ARG A 44 5.91 22.28 -4.96
N SER A 45 5.72 21.71 -3.77
CA SER A 45 6.22 20.38 -3.47
C SER A 45 5.66 19.36 -4.44
N LEU A 46 6.49 18.37 -4.78
CA LEU A 46 6.06 17.18 -5.51
C LEU A 46 5.74 16.09 -4.49
N ASP A 47 4.93 15.14 -4.91
CA ASP A 47 4.44 14.02 -4.12
C ASP A 47 4.44 12.81 -5.08
N HIS A 48 5.24 11.79 -4.76
CA HIS A 48 5.47 10.64 -5.65
C HIS A 48 4.19 9.82 -5.79
N GLU A 49 3.46 9.65 -4.69
CA GLU A 49 2.23 8.88 -4.55
C GLU A 49 1.08 9.52 -5.34
N VAL A 50 1.10 10.84 -5.49
CA VAL A 50 0.17 11.57 -6.37
C VAL A 50 0.61 11.50 -7.83
N ARG A 51 1.91 11.76 -8.10
CA ARG A 51 2.45 11.73 -9.47
C ARG A 51 3.98 11.57 -9.50
N ASP A 52 4.41 10.44 -10.02
CA ASP A 52 5.82 10.06 -10.16
C ASP A 52 6.56 10.72 -11.34
N CYS A 53 5.85 11.30 -12.31
CA CYS A 53 6.46 11.87 -13.50
C CYS A 53 5.76 13.13 -14.06
N HIS A 54 6.56 14.09 -14.48
CA HIS A 54 6.12 15.33 -15.11
C HIS A 54 6.77 15.52 -16.48
N HIS A 55 5.96 15.90 -17.46
CA HIS A 55 6.42 16.26 -18.80
C HIS A 55 6.29 17.76 -19.01
N LEU A 56 7.40 18.41 -19.31
CA LEU A 56 7.49 19.83 -19.60
C LEU A 56 7.90 20.02 -21.05
N VAL A 57 7.32 21.02 -21.71
CA VAL A 57 7.84 21.53 -22.97
C VAL A 57 8.36 22.92 -22.71
N ILE A 58 9.66 23.13 -22.88
CA ILE A 58 10.30 24.43 -22.67
C ILE A 58 10.61 25.03 -24.02
N VAL A 59 10.18 26.27 -24.23
CA VAL A 59 10.38 27.05 -25.46
C VAL A 59 11.48 28.07 -25.20
N ALA A 60 12.45 28.10 -26.10
CA ALA A 60 13.45 29.16 -26.19
C ALA A 60 13.13 30.02 -27.41
N ARG A 61 13.03 31.34 -27.22
CA ARG A 61 12.67 32.31 -28.26
C ARG A 61 13.68 33.44 -28.30
N ASP A 62 14.13 33.82 -29.50
CA ASP A 62 14.97 34.99 -29.68
C ASP A 62 14.16 36.30 -29.50
N THR A 63 14.85 37.44 -29.43
CA THR A 63 14.18 38.77 -29.41
C THR A 63 14.22 39.51 -30.75
N GLY A 64 14.44 38.77 -31.84
CA GLY A 64 14.43 39.29 -33.20
C GLY A 64 13.03 39.65 -33.73
N THR A 65 12.98 40.26 -34.91
CA THR A 65 11.71 40.55 -35.62
C THR A 65 11.82 40.13 -37.09
N PRO A 66 11.08 39.09 -37.53
CA PRO A 66 10.22 38.22 -36.73
C PRO A 66 11.04 37.36 -35.76
N SER A 67 10.48 37.05 -34.60
CA SER A 67 11.16 36.18 -33.63
C SER A 67 11.02 34.70 -34.01
N LEU A 68 12.08 33.94 -33.86
CA LEU A 68 12.07 32.48 -34.05
C LEU A 68 12.14 31.78 -32.68
N SER A 69 11.69 30.52 -32.64
CA SER A 69 11.70 29.73 -31.41
C SER A 69 11.98 28.26 -31.67
N THR A 70 12.53 27.59 -30.66
CA THR A 70 12.72 26.15 -30.59
C THR A 70 12.14 25.61 -29.29
N SER A 71 11.80 24.33 -29.25
CA SER A 71 11.25 23.68 -28.05
C SER A 71 11.99 22.39 -27.71
N VAL A 72 12.02 22.07 -26.42
CA VAL A 72 12.60 20.82 -25.90
C VAL A 72 11.64 20.15 -24.92
N HIS A 73 11.58 18.83 -24.99
CA HIS A 73 10.81 18.01 -24.07
C HIS A 73 11.68 17.60 -22.88
N VAL A 74 11.19 17.84 -21.68
CA VAL A 74 11.88 17.51 -20.43
C VAL A 74 10.98 16.59 -19.61
N TRP A 75 11.50 15.42 -19.25
CA TRP A 75 10.83 14.46 -18.37
C TRP A 75 11.47 14.53 -17.00
N ILE A 76 10.69 14.84 -15.98
CA ILE A 76 11.12 14.90 -14.58
C ILE A 76 10.49 13.72 -13.85
N THR A 77 11.32 12.81 -13.36
CA THR A 77 10.92 11.71 -12.48
C THR A 77 11.06 12.14 -11.03
N VAL A 78 10.02 11.92 -10.24
CA VAL A 78 9.98 12.17 -8.79
C VAL A 78 10.50 10.91 -8.11
N GLY A 79 11.58 11.05 -7.34
CA GLY A 79 12.07 9.94 -6.53
C GLY A 79 11.10 9.67 -5.39
N ASP A 80 10.77 8.40 -5.19
CA ASP A 80 10.00 7.93 -4.05
C ASP A 80 10.78 8.18 -2.74
N MET A 81 10.09 8.68 -1.73
CA MET A 81 10.58 8.83 -0.38
C MET A 81 9.58 8.16 0.55
N ASN A 82 10.07 7.32 1.46
CA ASN A 82 9.21 6.70 2.46
C ASN A 82 8.73 7.77 3.46
N ASP A 83 7.53 8.31 3.22
CA ASP A 83 6.91 9.37 3.99
C ASP A 83 5.47 9.02 4.42
N ASN A 84 4.96 7.86 4.01
CA ASN A 84 3.73 7.25 4.48
C ASN A 84 4.04 6.09 5.43
N ALA A 85 3.17 5.93 6.42
CA ALA A 85 3.27 4.82 7.36
C ALA A 85 2.37 3.67 6.91
N PRO A 86 2.76 2.41 7.15
CA PRO A 86 2.00 1.26 6.70
C PRO A 86 0.70 1.18 7.49
N ARG A 87 -0.37 0.68 6.87
CA ARG A 87 -1.71 0.64 7.49
C ARG A 87 -2.29 -0.76 7.42
N PHE A 88 -2.64 -1.30 8.58
CA PHE A 88 -3.41 -2.54 8.63
C PHE A 88 -4.82 -2.32 8.08
N GLU A 89 -5.34 -3.32 7.37
CA GLU A 89 -6.73 -3.33 6.87
C GLU A 89 -7.76 -3.27 8.01
N GLN A 90 -7.40 -3.81 9.18
CA GLN A 90 -8.22 -3.75 10.39
C GLN A 90 -7.39 -3.34 11.60
N THR A 91 -7.95 -2.51 12.46
CA THR A 91 -7.33 -2.13 13.74
C THR A 91 -7.35 -3.27 14.76
N SER A 92 -8.28 -4.21 14.62
CA SER A 92 -8.35 -5.41 15.44
C SER A 92 -8.91 -6.62 14.69
N TYR A 93 -8.33 -7.78 14.93
CA TYR A 93 -8.77 -9.08 14.42
C TYR A 93 -9.25 -9.93 15.59
N THR A 94 -10.40 -10.60 15.44
CA THR A 94 -10.87 -11.62 16.40
C THR A 94 -10.96 -12.95 15.68
N CYS A 95 -10.34 -13.97 16.24
CA CYS A 95 -10.30 -15.31 15.67
C CYS A 95 -10.56 -16.35 16.75
N TRP A 96 -11.10 -17.49 16.34
CA TRP A 96 -11.41 -18.60 17.22
C TRP A 96 -10.50 -19.77 16.87
N LEU A 97 -9.89 -20.35 17.89
CA LEU A 97 -8.98 -21.46 17.73
C LEU A 97 -9.40 -22.59 18.65
N SER A 98 -9.41 -23.82 18.12
CA SER A 98 -9.76 -24.97 18.94
C SER A 98 -8.71 -25.24 20.01
N GLU A 99 -9.14 -25.69 21.20
CA GLU A 99 -8.23 -26.23 22.23
C GLU A 99 -7.42 -27.45 21.74
N GLU A 100 -7.86 -28.12 20.67
CA GLU A 100 -7.13 -29.21 20.01
C GLU A 100 -6.31 -28.74 18.80
N ALA A 101 -6.07 -27.44 18.67
CA ALA A 101 -5.24 -26.91 17.59
C ALA A 101 -3.84 -27.55 17.60
N THR A 102 -3.30 -27.72 16.39
CA THR A 102 -1.99 -28.36 16.20
C THR A 102 -0.89 -27.34 15.93
N ARG A 103 0.36 -27.72 16.16
CA ARG A 103 1.51 -26.86 15.88
C ARG A 103 1.57 -26.58 14.37
N GLY A 104 1.75 -25.31 14.01
CA GLY A 104 1.74 -24.83 12.63
C GLY A 104 0.35 -24.49 12.10
N GLN A 105 -0.71 -24.71 12.87
CA GLN A 105 -2.06 -24.35 12.47
C GLN A 105 -2.19 -22.83 12.27
N LEU A 106 -2.83 -22.44 11.17
CA LEU A 106 -3.18 -21.06 10.86
C LEU A 106 -4.16 -20.52 11.91
N VAL A 107 -3.82 -19.38 12.48
CA VAL A 107 -4.69 -18.63 13.39
C VAL A 107 -5.45 -17.57 12.61
N THR A 108 -4.72 -16.70 11.92
CA THR A 108 -5.28 -15.68 11.03
C THR A 108 -4.18 -15.17 10.10
N LEU A 109 -4.58 -14.47 9.05
CA LEU A 109 -3.72 -13.62 8.24
C LEU A 109 -3.97 -12.16 8.66
N VAL A 110 -2.91 -11.42 8.97
CA VAL A 110 -2.98 -9.95 9.09
C VAL A 110 -2.40 -9.33 7.83
N THR A 111 -3.00 -8.24 7.37
CA THR A 111 -2.63 -7.59 6.12
C THR A 111 -2.52 -6.10 6.33
N ALA A 112 -1.47 -5.52 5.76
CA ALA A 112 -1.25 -4.09 5.72
C ALA A 112 -0.86 -3.65 4.31
N SER A 113 -1.13 -2.39 4.01
CA SER A 113 -0.77 -1.71 2.77
C SER A 113 -0.03 -0.42 3.09
N ASP A 114 0.89 -0.06 2.20
CA ASP A 114 1.64 1.19 2.24
C ASP A 114 1.63 1.80 0.83
N PRO A 115 1.35 3.11 0.69
CA PRO A 115 1.48 3.81 -0.60
C PRO A 115 2.90 3.85 -1.15
N ASP A 116 3.92 3.85 -0.28
CA ASP A 116 5.32 3.98 -0.66
C ASP A 116 5.86 2.65 -1.23
N THR A 117 6.92 2.74 -2.03
CA THR A 117 7.59 1.55 -2.55
C THR A 117 8.50 0.94 -1.50
N GLY A 118 8.20 -0.28 -1.05
CA GLY A 118 9.10 -1.01 -0.17
C GLY A 118 8.52 -2.31 0.38
N PRO A 119 9.37 -3.18 0.96
CA PRO A 119 8.90 -4.37 1.65
C PRO A 119 8.34 -4.02 3.02
N LEU A 120 7.25 -4.68 3.40
CA LEU A 120 6.68 -4.61 4.75
C LEU A 120 7.12 -5.82 5.58
N GLN A 121 7.51 -5.56 6.83
CA GLN A 121 7.92 -6.57 7.78
C GLN A 121 6.98 -6.65 8.98
N TYR A 122 6.36 -7.82 9.16
CA TYR A 122 5.46 -8.11 10.25
C TYR A 122 6.19 -8.70 11.46
N SER A 123 5.73 -8.37 12.66
CA SER A 123 6.30 -8.88 13.91
C SER A 123 5.29 -8.88 15.05
N ILE A 124 5.52 -9.69 16.09
CA ILE A 124 4.70 -9.69 17.30
C ILE A 124 5.38 -8.78 18.33
N ALA A 125 4.89 -7.54 18.47
CA ALA A 125 5.45 -6.54 19.37
C ALA A 125 5.17 -6.85 20.86
N ALA A 126 3.99 -7.42 21.18
CA ALA A 126 3.63 -7.75 22.55
C ALA A 126 2.59 -8.87 22.64
N GLY A 127 2.38 -9.41 23.85
CA GLY A 127 1.36 -10.42 24.15
C GLY A 127 1.78 -11.87 23.87
N ASN A 128 3.06 -12.10 23.51
CA ASN A 128 3.58 -13.41 23.13
C ASN A 128 4.81 -13.83 23.98
N GLN A 129 4.77 -13.59 25.29
CA GLN A 129 5.91 -13.81 26.20
C GLN A 129 6.37 -15.28 26.23
N HIS A 130 5.48 -16.22 25.90
CA HIS A 130 5.74 -17.65 25.92
C HIS A 130 6.08 -18.25 24.55
N HIS A 131 6.25 -17.41 23.52
CA HIS A 131 6.41 -17.83 22.12
C HIS A 131 5.32 -18.82 21.68
N THR A 132 4.07 -18.55 22.08
CA THR A 132 2.89 -19.33 21.72
C THR A 132 2.58 -19.23 20.25
N PHE A 133 2.81 -18.06 19.66
CA PHE A 133 2.52 -17.76 18.26
C PHE A 133 3.79 -17.37 17.51
N HIS A 134 3.78 -17.60 16.20
CA HIS A 134 4.75 -17.10 15.25
C HIS A 134 4.02 -16.36 14.15
N ILE A 135 4.57 -15.22 13.72
CA ILE A 135 4.11 -14.50 12.54
C ILE A 135 5.17 -14.60 11.46
N ASP A 136 4.75 -14.96 10.25
CA ASP A 136 5.61 -14.84 9.09
C ASP A 136 5.91 -13.36 8.80
N PRO A 137 7.19 -12.95 8.76
CA PRO A 137 7.55 -11.55 8.66
C PRO A 137 7.23 -10.94 7.29
N ASP A 138 7.08 -11.72 6.23
CA ASP A 138 6.83 -11.20 4.88
C ASP A 138 5.34 -11.33 4.51
N ALA A 139 4.69 -12.40 4.97
CA ALA A 139 3.32 -12.72 4.61
C ALA A 139 2.26 -12.31 5.65
N GLY A 140 2.65 -11.97 6.89
CA GLY A 140 1.69 -11.64 7.95
C GLY A 140 0.86 -12.84 8.44
N ILE A 141 1.29 -14.06 8.13
CA ILE A 141 0.60 -15.30 8.51
C ILE A 141 0.90 -15.63 9.98
N LEU A 142 -0.13 -15.62 10.82
CA LEU A 142 -0.02 -15.97 12.23
C LEU A 142 -0.33 -17.45 12.45
N THR A 143 0.60 -18.19 13.09
CA THR A 143 0.50 -19.63 13.35
C THR A 143 0.80 -19.98 14.79
N VAL A 144 0.35 -21.16 15.20
CA VAL A 144 0.59 -21.72 16.54
C VAL A 144 1.95 -22.41 16.62
N VAL A 145 2.71 -22.17 17.68
CA VAL A 145 4.02 -22.81 17.93
C VAL A 145 4.05 -23.60 19.25
N ASN A 146 3.64 -22.98 20.36
CA ASN A 146 3.71 -23.61 21.69
C ASN A 146 2.33 -24.06 22.17
N LEU A 147 1.99 -25.33 21.92
CA LEU A 147 0.70 -25.92 22.28
C LEU A 147 0.44 -25.98 23.79
N HIS A 148 1.49 -26.19 24.59
CA HIS A 148 1.34 -26.27 26.05
C HIS A 148 0.88 -24.95 26.64
N LYS A 149 1.38 -23.84 26.11
CA LYS A 149 1.04 -22.49 26.55
C LYS A 149 -0.22 -21.94 25.87
N LEU A 150 -0.68 -22.58 24.81
CA LEU A 150 -1.90 -22.21 24.12
C LEU A 150 -3.14 -22.43 24.98
N THR A 151 -3.23 -23.56 25.69
CA THR A 151 -4.43 -23.95 26.45
C THR A 151 -4.45 -23.43 27.89
N GLU A 152 -3.41 -22.71 28.33
CA GLU A 152 -3.36 -22.11 29.68
C GLU A 152 -4.33 -20.92 29.83
N LEU A 153 -4.65 -20.24 28.72
CA LEU A 153 -5.54 -19.09 28.69
C LEU A 153 -6.67 -19.33 27.70
N GLN A 154 -7.89 -18.93 28.10
CA GLN A 154 -9.05 -18.95 27.22
C GLN A 154 -9.00 -17.85 26.14
N THR A 155 -8.21 -16.80 26.37
CA THR A 155 -8.04 -15.69 25.43
C THR A 155 -6.59 -15.24 25.37
N HIS A 156 -6.03 -15.13 24.17
CA HIS A 156 -4.71 -14.53 23.92
C HIS A 156 -4.89 -13.21 23.19
N THR A 157 -4.20 -12.16 23.63
CA THR A 157 -4.20 -10.86 22.95
C THR A 157 -2.79 -10.49 22.53
N LEU A 158 -2.59 -10.37 21.23
CA LEU A 158 -1.32 -10.00 20.62
C LEU A 158 -1.38 -8.57 20.11
N ASN A 159 -0.28 -7.84 20.28
CA ASN A 159 -0.04 -6.59 19.57
C ASN A 159 0.90 -6.90 18.42
N ILE A 160 0.40 -6.80 17.19
CA ILE A 160 1.16 -7.08 15.97
C ILE A 160 1.62 -5.75 15.39
N SER A 161 2.88 -5.69 14.97
CA SER A 161 3.47 -4.56 14.25
C SER A 161 3.73 -4.89 12.79
N VAL A 162 3.67 -3.86 11.96
CA VAL A 162 4.19 -3.86 10.59
C VAL A 162 5.08 -2.64 10.41
N SER A 163 6.25 -2.83 9.79
CA SER A 163 7.21 -1.75 9.51
C SER A 163 7.74 -1.84 8.09
N ASP A 164 7.93 -0.70 7.47
CA ASP A 164 8.61 -0.47 6.19
C ASP A 164 10.12 -0.15 6.37
N GLY A 165 10.61 -0.16 7.61
CA GLY A 165 11.97 0.22 7.99
C GLY A 165 12.12 1.65 8.54
N VAL A 166 11.13 2.52 8.37
CA VAL A 166 11.12 3.90 8.86
C VAL A 166 9.94 4.14 9.81
N TYR A 167 8.73 3.80 9.37
CA TYR A 167 7.52 3.86 10.15
C TYR A 167 7.14 2.48 10.69
N THR A 168 6.30 2.49 11.73
CA THR A 168 5.76 1.27 12.32
C THR A 168 4.33 1.51 12.77
N SER A 169 3.44 0.61 12.36
CA SER A 169 2.03 0.61 12.75
C SER A 169 1.69 -0.64 13.53
N PHE A 170 0.57 -0.59 14.27
CA PHE A 170 0.15 -1.66 15.16
C PHE A 170 -1.32 -2.03 14.97
N CYS A 171 -1.63 -3.32 15.12
CA CYS A 171 -3.00 -3.82 15.26
C CYS A 171 -3.08 -4.84 16.40
N ARG A 172 -4.31 -5.09 16.87
CA ARG A 172 -4.55 -6.08 17.93
C ARG A 172 -5.15 -7.36 17.35
N VAL A 173 -4.56 -8.51 17.65
CA VAL A 173 -5.16 -9.83 17.36
C VAL A 173 -5.63 -10.46 18.65
N ARG A 174 -6.93 -10.77 18.74
CA ARG A 174 -7.53 -11.53 19.83
C ARG A 174 -7.83 -12.95 19.35
N VAL A 175 -7.26 -13.93 20.04
CA VAL A 175 -7.48 -15.37 19.81
C VAL A 175 -8.33 -15.89 20.95
N GLU A 176 -9.54 -16.32 20.66
CA GLU A 176 -10.45 -16.95 21.61
C GLU A 176 -10.35 -18.48 21.46
N MET A 177 -10.09 -19.17 22.57
CA MET A 177 -10.06 -20.62 22.59
C MET A 177 -11.50 -21.16 22.62
N VAL A 178 -11.82 -22.09 21.73
CA VAL A 178 -13.11 -22.77 21.70
C VAL A 178 -12.93 -24.26 21.93
N SER A 179 -13.87 -24.85 22.66
CA SER A 179 -13.87 -26.31 22.87
C SER A 179 -13.89 -27.02 21.52
N ALA A 180 -13.10 -28.09 21.41
CA ALA A 180 -13.07 -28.89 20.19
C ALA A 180 -14.44 -29.52 19.89
N ASN A 181 -14.81 -29.53 18.60
CA ASN A 181 -15.99 -30.26 18.16
C ASN A 181 -15.71 -31.77 18.16
N ARG A 182 -15.90 -32.39 19.34
CA ARG A 182 -15.64 -33.82 19.56
C ARG A 182 -16.79 -34.74 19.12
N ASN A 183 -17.92 -34.17 18.69
CA ASN A 183 -19.13 -34.93 18.38
C ASN A 183 -19.53 -34.72 16.93
N SER A 184 -19.68 -35.82 16.19
CA SER A 184 -20.37 -35.78 14.91
C SER A 184 -21.88 -35.71 15.15
N PRO A 185 -22.64 -34.98 14.32
CA PRO A 185 -24.10 -35.08 14.36
C PRO A 185 -24.51 -36.53 14.11
N VAL A 186 -25.34 -37.07 15.00
CA VAL A 186 -25.91 -38.40 14.85
C VAL A 186 -27.34 -38.28 14.31
N MET A 187 -27.67 -39.08 13.30
CA MET A 187 -29.06 -39.22 12.88
C MET A 187 -29.83 -39.96 13.99
N GLU A 188 -31.00 -39.47 14.40
CA GLU A 188 -31.82 -40.18 15.40
C GLU A 188 -32.25 -41.57 14.91
N ARG A 189 -32.34 -41.73 13.59
CA ARG A 189 -32.70 -42.99 12.94
C ARG A 189 -31.84 -43.21 11.70
N HIS A 190 -31.46 -44.47 11.44
CA HIS A 190 -30.78 -44.86 10.22
C HIS A 190 -31.70 -44.88 8.98
N GLN A 191 -33.02 -44.84 9.20
CA GLN A 191 -34.02 -44.84 8.14
C GLN A 191 -35.28 -44.10 8.61
N TYR A 192 -35.84 -43.30 7.70
CA TYR A 192 -37.16 -42.72 7.84
C TYR A 192 -38.02 -43.23 6.69
N ASP A 193 -39.07 -43.99 7.02
CA ASP A 193 -40.08 -44.39 6.03
C ASP A 193 -41.19 -43.35 6.01
N ALA A 194 -41.50 -42.83 4.83
CA ALA A 194 -42.62 -41.92 4.61
C ALA A 194 -43.55 -42.49 3.53
N LYS A 195 -44.86 -42.32 3.72
CA LYS A 195 -45.86 -42.59 2.70
C LYS A 195 -46.45 -41.26 2.25
N VAL A 196 -46.39 -41.00 0.95
CA VAL A 196 -46.87 -39.77 0.33
C VAL A 196 -47.97 -40.14 -0.66
N GLY A 197 -49.11 -39.42 -0.60
CA GLY A 197 -50.20 -39.60 -1.55
C GLY A 197 -49.88 -38.99 -2.92
N GLU A 198 -50.28 -39.68 -3.99
CA GLU A 198 -49.94 -39.32 -5.38
C GLU A 198 -50.42 -37.93 -5.84
N ASN A 199 -51.41 -37.35 -5.14
CA ASN A 199 -52.00 -36.05 -5.47
C ASN A 199 -51.52 -34.89 -4.58
N LEU A 200 -50.43 -35.08 -3.83
CA LEU A 200 -49.87 -33.99 -3.02
C LEU A 200 -49.18 -32.96 -3.92
N PRO A 201 -49.52 -31.66 -3.78
CA PRO A 201 -48.86 -30.60 -4.52
C PRO A 201 -47.40 -30.47 -4.08
N ALA A 202 -46.53 -30.06 -5.01
CA ALA A 202 -45.12 -29.85 -4.73
C ALA A 202 -44.90 -28.89 -3.55
N GLY A 203 -44.03 -29.28 -2.62
CA GLY A 203 -43.67 -28.47 -1.45
C GLY A 203 -44.49 -28.74 -0.18
N ARG A 204 -45.26 -29.84 -0.12
CA ARG A 204 -45.95 -30.29 1.09
C ARG A 204 -45.68 -31.75 1.43
#